data_AF-A0A1V5WU11-F1
#
_entry.id   AF-A0A1V5WU11-F1
#
_cell.length_a   1.000
_cell.length_b   1.000
_cell.length_c   1.000
_cell.angle_alpha   90.00
_cell.angle_beta   90.00
_cell.angle_gamma   90.00
#
_symmetry.space_group_name_H-M   'P 1'
#
loop_
_entity.id
_entity.type
_entity.pdbx_description
1 polymer ?
#
loop_
_entity_poly.entity_id
_entity_poly.type
_entity_poly.pdbx_seq_one_letter_code
_entity_poly.pdbx_strand_id
1 'polypeptide(L)'
;MITITRDSNVNMKILSYLKTEGFIEIFDVDIEDVPNKTLKTAPIAVFGYLELDKSVLSDRQNEYDDIRKIIGKSNIGDAIKIEGHIRSGNDYFVTEDRDDILSHRKELEETFNIKILNIVELISKFMSLIWPYYIISVNP
;
A
#
# COMPACT_ATOMS: atom_id res chain seq x y z
N MET A 1 0.81 -17.91 -0.95
CA MET A 1 0.09 -16.82 -0.25
C MET A 1 0.79 -15.54 -0.66
N ILE A 2 0.05 -14.58 -1.20
CA ILE A 2 0.62 -13.32 -1.71
C ILE A 2 0.54 -12.28 -0.60
N THR A 3 1.60 -11.53 -0.38
CA THR A 3 1.67 -10.45 0.59
C THR A 3 1.36 -9.13 -0.10
N ILE A 4 0.45 -8.33 0.48
CA ILE A 4 0.10 -7.03 -0.10
C ILE A 4 0.23 -5.93 0.94
N THR A 5 0.67 -4.75 0.48
CA THR A 5 0.47 -3.50 1.20
C THR A 5 -0.75 -2.82 0.60
N ARG A 6 -1.72 -2.41 1.43
CA ARG A 6 -2.87 -1.65 0.93
C ARG A 6 -2.72 -0.16 1.20
N ASP A 7 -3.24 0.62 0.28
CA ASP A 7 -3.57 2.01 0.48
C ASP A 7 -4.93 2.15 1.21
N SER A 8 -5.16 3.29 1.85
CA SER A 8 -6.37 3.62 2.59
C SER A 8 -7.62 3.71 1.72
N ASN A 9 -7.45 3.99 0.42
CA ASN A 9 -8.54 4.14 -0.55
C ASN A 9 -9.07 2.80 -1.12
N VAL A 10 -8.43 1.67 -0.80
CA VAL A 10 -8.81 0.37 -1.36
C VAL A 10 -10.07 -0.20 -0.68
N ASN A 11 -10.95 -0.81 -1.48
CA ASN A 11 -12.18 -1.44 -0.99
C ASN A 11 -11.89 -2.70 -0.14
N MET A 12 -12.05 -2.56 1.18
CA MET A 12 -11.78 -3.62 2.15
C MET A 12 -12.71 -4.83 2.08
N LYS A 13 -13.90 -4.74 1.47
CA LYS A 13 -14.80 -5.90 1.37
C LYS A 13 -14.16 -7.03 0.56
N ILE A 14 -13.56 -6.67 -0.57
CA ILE A 14 -12.90 -7.60 -1.48
C ILE A 14 -11.63 -8.15 -0.82
N LEU A 15 -10.79 -7.26 -0.26
CA LEU A 15 -9.57 -7.69 0.41
C LEU A 15 -9.84 -8.61 1.60
N SER A 16 -10.88 -8.34 2.39
CA SER A 16 -11.27 -9.20 3.52
C SER A 16 -11.70 -10.58 3.08
N TYR A 17 -12.44 -10.68 1.96
CA TYR A 17 -12.78 -11.97 1.36
C TYR A 17 -11.52 -12.72 0.92
N LEU A 18 -10.64 -12.09 0.13
CA LEU A 18 -9.40 -12.71 -0.33
C LEU A 18 -8.49 -13.16 0.83
N LYS A 19 -8.46 -12.40 1.92
CA LYS A 19 -7.73 -12.75 3.14
C LYS A 19 -8.36 -13.93 3.88
N THR A 20 -9.69 -13.96 3.98
CA THR A 20 -10.43 -15.05 4.65
C THR A 20 -10.26 -16.37 3.90
N GLU A 21 -10.23 -16.33 2.57
CA GLU A 21 -9.96 -17.48 1.71
C GLU A 21 -8.47 -17.87 1.68
N GLY A 22 -7.58 -17.12 2.34
CA GLY A 22 -6.15 -17.42 2.43
C GLY A 22 -5.35 -17.13 1.15
N PHE A 23 -5.91 -16.36 0.22
CA PHE A 23 -5.19 -15.97 -1.00
C PHE A 23 -4.12 -14.91 -0.72
N ILE A 24 -4.45 -13.96 0.15
CA ILE A 24 -3.59 -12.82 0.48
C ILE A 24 -3.37 -12.65 1.98
N GLU A 25 -2.23 -12.05 2.31
CA GLU A 25 -1.95 -11.43 3.60
C GLU A 25 -1.88 -9.91 3.41
N ILE A 26 -2.55 -9.16 4.27
CA ILE A 26 -2.66 -7.70 4.16
C ILE A 26 -1.80 -7.06 5.25
N PHE A 27 -0.88 -6.21 4.81
CA PHE A 27 -0.08 -5.31 5.63
C PHE A 27 -0.60 -3.89 5.49
N ASP A 28 -0.90 -3.28 6.62
CA ASP A 28 -1.28 -1.88 6.71
C ASP A 28 -0.04 -1.09 7.13
N VAL A 29 0.35 -0.11 6.32
CA VAL A 29 1.32 0.91 6.74
C VAL A 29 0.52 1.92 7.57
N ASP A 30 0.55 1.74 8.88
CA ASP A 30 -0.12 2.65 9.81
C ASP A 30 0.73 3.92 9.94
N ILE A 31 0.31 4.98 9.24
CA ILE A 31 0.81 6.33 9.48
C ILE A 31 -0.07 6.84 10.61
N GLU A 32 0.40 6.70 11.86
CA GLU A 32 -0.37 7.07 13.04
C GLU A 32 -0.91 8.51 12.97
N ASP A 33 -2.22 8.66 12.71
CA ASP A 33 -3.02 9.66 13.40
C ASP A 33 -3.26 9.08 14.80
N VAL A 34 -2.41 9.43 15.78
CA VAL A 34 -2.63 9.06 17.18
C VAL A 34 -3.93 9.73 17.63
N PRO A 35 -5.03 8.98 17.85
CA PRO A 35 -5.22 8.37 19.16
C PRO A 35 -5.92 6.99 19.17
N ASN A 36 -5.32 6.08 19.94
CA ASN A 36 -5.97 5.03 20.73
C ASN A 36 -6.93 4.08 19.99
N LYS A 37 -6.38 3.14 19.21
CA LYS A 37 -7.02 1.81 19.05
C LYS A 37 -5.98 0.71 19.16
N THR A 38 -6.22 -0.20 20.09
CA THR A 38 -5.46 -1.44 20.30
C THR A 38 -5.40 -2.25 19.00
N LEU A 39 -4.24 -2.24 18.34
CA LEU A 39 -3.89 -3.10 17.22
C LEU A 39 -3.59 -4.53 17.71
N LYS A 40 -4.06 -5.55 16.98
CA LYS A 40 -3.87 -6.99 17.26
C LYS A 40 -2.70 -7.63 16.49
N THR A 41 -1.94 -6.84 15.75
CA THR A 41 -0.70 -7.24 15.10
C THR A 41 0.32 -6.16 15.42
N ALA A 42 1.57 -6.54 15.70
CA ALA A 42 2.61 -5.55 15.99
C ALA A 42 2.72 -4.60 14.79
N PRO A 43 2.52 -3.28 14.97
CA PRO A 43 2.74 -2.33 13.90
C PRO A 43 4.20 -2.45 13.47
N ILE A 44 4.45 -2.46 12.16
CA ILE A 44 5.79 -2.14 11.66
C ILE A 44 5.95 -0.65 11.96
N ALA A 45 6.57 -0.35 13.10
CA ALA A 45 6.90 1.02 13.44
C ALA A 45 7.87 1.54 12.38
N VAL A 46 7.41 2.50 11.58
CA VAL A 46 8.29 3.34 10.76
C VAL A 46 9.00 4.28 11.73
N PHE A 47 10.06 3.79 12.38
CA PHE A 47 10.97 4.67 13.09
C PHE A 47 11.68 5.54 12.06
N GLY A 48 11.28 6.80 11.98
CA GLY A 48 11.80 7.75 10.99
C GLY A 48 11.12 9.13 10.97
N TYR A 49 9.94 9.29 11.59
CA TYR A 49 9.23 10.57 11.64
C TYR A 49 8.93 11.00 13.08
N LEU A 50 9.87 11.72 13.69
CA LEU A 50 9.62 12.54 14.86
C LEU A 50 9.94 13.99 14.45
N GLU A 51 8.91 14.82 14.24
CA GLU A 51 9.11 16.25 14.02
C GLU A 51 9.41 16.94 15.36
N LEU A 52 10.70 17.19 15.61
CA LEU A 52 11.14 18.18 16.60
C LEU A 52 11.66 19.41 15.85
N ASP A 53 10.73 20.33 15.60
CA ASP A 53 10.91 21.80 15.48
C ASP A 53 12.09 22.36 14.65
N LYS A 54 12.61 21.62 13.64
CA LYS A 54 13.56 22.01 12.55
C LYS A 54 14.86 21.19 12.45
N SER A 55 14.85 19.89 12.68
CA SER A 55 15.96 19.01 12.24
C SER A 55 15.48 17.62 11.90
N VAL A 56 15.96 17.09 10.77
CA VAL A 56 15.61 15.76 10.25
C VAL A 56 16.75 14.78 10.56
N LEU A 57 16.45 13.72 11.32
CA LEU A 57 17.31 12.55 11.45
C LEU A 57 16.77 11.46 10.51
N SER A 58 17.29 11.47 9.29
CA SER A 58 17.06 10.43 8.29
C SER A 58 18.25 9.46 8.34
N ASP A 59 17.94 8.17 8.40
CA ASP A 59 18.90 7.16 7.95
C ASP A 59 19.12 7.43 6.45
N ARG A 60 20.38 7.60 6.03
CA ARG A 60 20.82 8.19 4.74
C ARG A 60 20.35 7.43 3.47
N GLN A 61 19.48 6.44 3.58
CA GLN A 61 18.99 5.57 2.52
C GLN A 61 17.46 5.42 2.57
N ASN A 62 16.70 6.52 2.51
CA ASN A 62 15.25 6.41 2.31
C ASN A 62 14.91 6.71 0.84
N GLU A 63 14.00 5.93 0.24
CA GLU A 63 13.48 6.20 -1.10
C GLU A 63 12.46 7.37 -1.11
N TYR A 64 12.09 7.88 0.07
CA TYR A 64 11.04 8.86 0.29
C TYR A 64 11.16 10.12 -0.58
N ASP A 65 12.35 10.74 -0.59
CA ASP A 65 12.55 11.97 -1.37
C ASP A 65 12.48 11.73 -2.88
N ASP A 66 12.86 10.54 -3.34
CA ASP A 66 12.76 10.16 -4.74
C ASP A 66 11.31 9.84 -5.12
N ILE A 67 10.56 9.17 -4.25
CA ILE A 67 9.11 8.94 -4.45
C ILE A 67 8.38 10.29 -4.56
N ARG A 68 8.68 11.26 -3.68
CA ARG A 68 8.08 12.61 -3.73
C ARG A 68 8.40 13.40 -4.99
N LYS A 69 9.53 13.15 -5.64
CA LYS A 69 9.85 13.78 -6.92
C LYS A 69 8.95 13.26 -8.03
N ILE A 70 8.53 11.99 -7.94
CA ILE A 70 7.67 11.32 -8.92
C ILE A 70 6.20 11.71 -8.69
N ILE A 71 5.66 11.44 -7.51
CA ILE A 71 4.21 11.62 -7.24
C ILE A 71 3.84 13.06 -6.84
N GLY A 72 4.82 13.92 -6.60
CA GLY A 72 4.60 15.32 -6.20
C GLY A 72 4.83 15.59 -4.72
N LYS A 73 5.33 16.80 -4.42
CA LYS A 73 5.78 17.19 -3.08
C LYS A 73 4.66 17.29 -2.04
N SER A 74 3.41 17.49 -2.46
CA SER A 74 2.24 17.58 -1.59
C SER A 74 1.78 16.21 -1.08
N ASN A 75 2.16 15.13 -1.74
CA ASN A 75 1.60 13.79 -1.52
C ASN A 75 2.44 13.01 -0.50
N ILE A 76 2.58 13.61 0.68
CA ILE A 76 3.44 13.12 1.78
C ILE A 76 2.98 11.74 2.25
N GLY A 77 1.67 11.56 2.46
CA GLY A 77 1.12 10.30 2.96
C GLY A 77 1.36 9.14 2.01
N ASP A 78 1.19 9.37 0.71
CA ASP A 78 1.36 8.32 -0.30
C ASP A 78 2.84 7.97 -0.50
N ALA A 79 3.72 8.96 -0.40
CA ALA A 79 5.16 8.70 -0.38
C ALA A 79 5.58 7.83 0.82
N ILE A 80 5.02 8.06 2.01
CA ILE A 80 5.28 7.22 3.19
C ILE A 80 4.74 5.80 2.98
N LYS A 81 3.54 5.63 2.43
CA LYS A 81 2.97 4.30 2.18
C LYS A 81 3.78 3.50 1.17
N ILE A 82 4.25 4.13 0.09
CA ILE A 82 5.09 3.49 -0.92
C ILE A 82 6.46 3.14 -0.33
N GLU A 83 7.07 4.03 0.45
CA GLU A 83 8.32 3.74 1.16
C GLU A 83 8.15 2.55 2.12
N GLY A 84 7.07 2.56 2.91
CA GLY A 84 6.73 1.46 3.81
C GLY A 84 6.55 0.13 3.06
N HIS A 85 5.92 0.17 1.87
CA HIS A 85 5.81 -0.98 0.99
C HIS A 85 7.18 -1.49 0.53
N ILE A 86 8.05 -0.61 0.00
CA ILE A 86 9.41 -0.96 -0.45
C ILE A 86 10.18 -1.65 0.68
N ARG A 87 10.17 -1.06 1.88
CA ARG A 87 10.88 -1.61 3.05
C ARG A 87 10.30 -2.93 3.55
N SER A 88 8.99 -3.11 3.43
CA SER A 88 8.34 -4.36 3.83
C SER A 88 8.68 -5.53 2.90
N GLY A 89 9.09 -5.26 1.65
CA GLY A 89 9.37 -6.29 0.65
C GLY A 89 8.14 -7.11 0.25
N ASN A 90 6.93 -6.55 0.44
CA ASN A 90 5.67 -7.21 0.06
C ASN A 90 5.54 -7.35 -1.47
N ASP A 91 4.76 -8.34 -1.91
CA ASP A 91 4.67 -8.67 -3.35
C ASP A 91 3.98 -7.58 -4.19
N TYR A 92 2.95 -6.93 -3.64
CA TYR A 92 2.18 -5.90 -4.34
C TYR A 92 1.79 -4.74 -3.43
N PHE A 93 1.84 -3.53 -3.99
CA PHE A 93 1.16 -2.35 -3.46
C PHE A 93 -0.20 -2.22 -4.13
N VAL A 94 -1.28 -2.17 -3.36
CA VAL A 94 -2.64 -2.08 -3.88
C VAL A 94 -3.20 -0.71 -3.57
N THR A 95 -3.64 0.02 -4.60
CA THR A 95 -4.21 1.37 -4.48
C THR A 95 -5.28 1.62 -5.53
N GLU A 96 -6.26 2.47 -5.18
CA GLU A 96 -7.24 3.02 -6.13
C GLU A 96 -6.93 4.49 -6.52
N ASP A 97 -5.78 5.04 -6.09
CA ASP A 97 -5.39 6.42 -6.36
C ASP A 97 -5.00 6.62 -7.81
N ARG A 98 -5.92 7.18 -8.61
CA ARG A 98 -5.70 7.36 -10.05
C ARG A 98 -4.74 8.49 -10.37
N ASP A 99 -4.77 9.55 -9.59
CA ASP A 99 -4.18 10.84 -9.97
C ASP A 99 -2.75 10.96 -9.47
N ASP A 100 -2.44 10.42 -8.29
CA ASP A 100 -1.14 10.59 -7.64
C ASP A 100 -0.25 9.34 -7.74
N ILE A 101 -0.81 8.13 -7.69
CA ILE A 101 -0.01 6.88 -7.71
C ILE A 101 -0.14 6.14 -9.05
N LEU A 102 -1.36 5.84 -9.50
CA LEU A 102 -1.56 5.01 -10.69
C LEU A 102 -1.16 5.74 -11.98
N SER A 103 -1.28 7.06 -12.03
CA SER A 103 -0.78 7.91 -13.12
C SER A 103 0.74 7.79 -13.29
N HIS A 104 1.46 7.62 -12.17
CA HIS A 104 2.92 7.48 -12.09
C HIS A 104 3.39 6.03 -11.93
N ARG A 105 2.47 5.05 -12.02
CA ARG A 105 2.74 3.62 -11.76
C ARG A 105 4.01 3.13 -12.44
N LYS A 106 4.11 3.33 -13.75
CA LYS A 106 5.22 2.78 -14.55
C LYS A 106 6.57 3.30 -14.05
N GLU A 107 6.65 4.59 -13.76
CA GLU A 107 7.87 5.22 -13.25
C GLU A 107 8.23 4.71 -11.86
N LEU A 108 7.24 4.54 -10.97
CA LEU A 108 7.44 3.97 -9.64
C LEU A 108 7.91 2.50 -9.69
N GLU A 109 7.26 1.68 -10.52
CA GLU A 109 7.61 0.26 -10.68
C GLU A 109 9.02 0.08 -11.26
N GLU A 110 9.40 0.87 -12.28
CA GLU A 110 10.72 0.81 -12.89
C GLU A 110 11.82 1.33 -11.96
N THR A 111 11.56 2.40 -11.21
CA THR A 111 12.55 3.04 -10.34
C THR A 111 12.83 2.23 -9.08
N PHE A 112 11.78 1.69 -8.45
CA PHE A 112 11.90 1.02 -7.15
C PHE A 112 11.74 -0.50 -7.23
N ASN A 113 11.54 -1.07 -8.43
CA ASN A 113 11.33 -2.50 -8.64
C ASN A 113 10.18 -3.08 -7.80
N ILE A 114 9.11 -2.29 -7.62
CA ILE A 114 7.88 -2.68 -6.95
C ILE A 114 6.79 -3.04 -7.97
N LYS A 115 5.66 -3.56 -7.50
CA LYS A 115 4.49 -3.82 -8.34
C LYS A 115 3.26 -3.16 -7.74
N ILE A 116 2.59 -2.33 -8.52
CA ILE A 116 1.43 -1.56 -8.09
C ILE A 116 0.21 -2.03 -8.86
N LEU A 117 -0.81 -2.48 -8.15
CA LEU A 117 -2.07 -2.97 -8.72
C LEU A 117 -3.24 -2.15 -8.21
N ASN A 118 -4.28 -2.01 -9.03
CA ASN A 118 -5.61 -1.72 -8.52
C ASN A 118 -6.32 -3.01 -8.11
N ILE A 119 -7.49 -2.90 -7.48
CA ILE A 119 -8.22 -4.05 -6.96
C ILE A 119 -8.63 -5.04 -8.06
N VAL A 120 -8.99 -4.54 -9.24
CA VAL A 120 -9.42 -5.37 -10.38
C VAL A 120 -8.25 -6.20 -10.92
N GLU A 121 -7.08 -5.61 -11.01
CA GLU A 121 -5.84 -6.29 -11.40
C GLU A 121 -5.41 -7.32 -10.36
N LEU A 122 -5.57 -7.00 -9.07
CA LEU A 122 -5.33 -7.96 -7.99
C LEU A 122 -6.25 -9.17 -8.12
N ILE A 123 -7.56 -8.96 -8.29
CA ILE A 123 -8.53 -10.05 -8.48
C ILE A 123 -8.20 -10.87 -9.72
N SER A 124 -7.78 -10.22 -10.80
CA SER A 124 -7.37 -10.89 -12.04
C SER A 124 -6.23 -11.89 -11.83
N LYS A 125 -5.35 -11.69 -10.83
CA LYS A 125 -4.32 -12.68 -10.45
C LYS A 125 -4.89 -13.98 -9.92
N PHE A 126 -6.10 -13.91 -9.37
CA PHE A 126 -6.79 -15.02 -8.73
C PHE A 126 -8.05 -15.44 -9.51
N MET A 127 -8.33 -14.85 -10.68
CA MET A 127 -9.56 -15.14 -11.43
C MET A 127 -9.71 -16.61 -11.83
N SER A 128 -8.61 -17.34 -12.04
CA SER A 128 -8.64 -18.80 -12.24
C SER A 128 -9.12 -19.59 -11.02
N LEU A 129 -9.12 -18.97 -9.83
CA LEU A 129 -9.47 -19.55 -8.54
C LEU A 129 -10.83 -19.05 -7.99
N ILE A 130 -11.27 -17.84 -8.38
CA ILE A 130 -12.44 -17.16 -7.76
C ILE A 130 -13.65 -16.98 -8.73
N TRP A 131 -13.58 -17.50 -9.96
CA TRP A 131 -14.60 -17.31 -11.01
C TRP A 131 -16.08 -17.54 -10.58
N PRO A 132 -16.42 -18.42 -9.61
CA PRO A 132 -17.83 -18.59 -9.21
C PRO A 132 -18.44 -17.41 -8.41
N TYR A 133 -17.64 -16.55 -7.77
CA TYR A 133 -18.15 -15.60 -6.75
C TYR A 133 -18.20 -14.13 -7.19
N TYR A 134 -17.38 -13.72 -8.16
CA TYR A 134 -17.26 -12.31 -8.57
C TYR A 134 -18.53 -11.77 -9.28
N ILE A 135 -19.34 -12.66 -9.87
CA ILE A 135 -20.58 -12.28 -10.57
C ILE A 135 -21.65 -11.76 -9.59
N ILE A 136 -21.60 -12.13 -8.31
CA ILE A 136 -22.66 -11.83 -7.33
C ILE A 136 -22.43 -10.47 -6.63
N SER A 137 -21.19 -9.98 -6.52
CA SER A 137 -20.90 -8.79 -5.70
C SER A 137 -20.76 -7.47 -6.47
N VAL A 138 -20.70 -7.51 -7.81
CA VAL A 138 -20.45 -6.33 -8.65
C VAL A 138 -21.72 -5.80 -9.34
N ASN A 139 -22.84 -6.52 -9.25
CA ASN A 139 -24.17 -6.04 -9.62
C ASN A 139 -25.10 -6.02 -8.39
N PRO A 140 -25.27 -4.88 -7.70
CA PRO A 140 -26.50 -4.61 -6.98
C PRO A 140 -27.69 -4.43 -7.93
#